data_AF-A0A378I612-F1
#
_entry.id   AF-A0A378I612-F1
#
_cell.length_a   1.000
_cell.length_b   1.000
_cell.length_c   1.000
_cell.angle_alpha   90.00
_cell.angle_beta   90.00
_cell.angle_gamma   90.00
#
_symmetry.space_group_name_H-M   'P 1'
#
loop_
_entity.id
_entity.type
_entity.pdbx_description
1 polymer ?
#
loop_
_entity_poly.entity_id
_entity_poly.type
_entity_poly.pdbx_seq_one_letter_code
_entity_poly.pdbx_strand_id
1 'polypeptide(L)' 'MRSKIEEELSKAKERYEAYQEEAKGYDGRDPAERYLFFMGVNQLIDGTSQEICRLENELKQCDNTNSTNTP' A
#
# COMPACT_ATOMS: atom_id res chain seq x y z
N MET A 1 -14.26 -7.09 12.15
CA MET A 1 -12.78 -6.95 12.21
C MET A 1 -12.16 -7.25 10.85
N ARG A 2 -12.26 -8.48 10.33
CA ARG A 2 -11.81 -8.87 8.97
C ARG A 2 -12.24 -7.90 7.86
N SER A 3 -13.54 -7.65 7.71
CA SER A 3 -14.08 -6.76 6.67
C SER A 3 -13.50 -5.34 6.70
N LYS A 4 -13.13 -4.82 7.87
CA LYS A 4 -12.45 -3.52 7.98
C LYS A 4 -11.00 -3.59 7.50
N ILE A 5 -10.29 -4.69 7.77
CA ILE A 5 -8.91 -4.90 7.30
C ILE A 5 -8.91 -5.08 5.78
N GLU A 6 -9.90 -5.78 5.22
CA GLU A 6 -10.08 -5.94 3.76
C GLU A 6 -10.34 -4.60 3.08
N GLU A 7 -11.21 -3.75 3.66
CA GLU A 7 -11.48 -2.40 3.16
C GLU A 7 -10.21 -1.53 3.16
N GLU A 8 -9.48 -1.50 4.27
CA GLU A 8 -8.24 -0.73 4.36
C GLU A 8 -7.16 -1.27 3.42
N LEU A 9 -7.10 -2.59 3.21
CA LEU A 9 -6.19 -3.21 2.24
C LEU A 9 -6.51 -2.81 0.81
N SER A 10 -7.80 -2.76 0.44
CA SER A 10 -8.24 -2.28 -0.87
C SER A 10 -7.80 -0.84 -1.09
N LYS A 11 -8.08 0.04 -0.13
CA LYS A 11 -7.67 1.46 -0.19
C LYS A 11 -6.15 1.62 -0.29
N ALA A 12 -5.39 0.81 0.45
CA ALA A 12 -3.93 0.86 0.39
C ALA A 12 -3.40 0.42 -0.98
N LYS A 13 -3.98 -0.62 -1.58
CA LYS A 13 -3.64 -1.07 -2.94
C LYS A 13 -3.98 -0.02 -4.00
N GLU A 14 -5.14 0.63 -3.89
CA GLU A 14 -5.53 1.74 -4.77
C GLU A 14 -4.54 2.92 -4.68
N ARG A 15 -4.15 3.33 -3.47
CA ARG A 15 -3.13 4.39 -3.28
C ARG A 15 -1.79 3.99 -3.89
N TYR A 16 -1.37 2.75 -3.67
CA TYR A 16 -0.11 2.23 -4.21
C TYR A 16 -0.09 2.30 -5.73
N GLU A 17 -1.15 1.84 -6.39
CA GLU A 17 -1.30 1.93 -7.85
C GLU A 17 -1.32 3.38 -8.32
N ALA A 18 -2.06 4.27 -7.64
CA ALA A 18 -2.10 5.68 -7.98
C ALA A 18 -0.72 6.35 -7.93
N TYR A 19 0.09 6.08 -6.90
CA TYR A 19 1.45 6.62 -6.81
C TYR A 19 2.38 6.06 -7.89
N GLN A 20 2.23 4.79 -8.26
CA GLN A 20 2.98 4.20 -9.37
C GLN A 20 2.64 4.84 -10.71
N GLU A 21 1.35 5.11 -10.97
CA GLU A 21 0.91 5.80 -12.19
C GLU A 21 1.35 7.27 -12.19
N GLU A 22 1.30 7.95 -11.05
CA GLU A 22 1.82 9.32 -10.89
C GLU A 22 3.31 9.39 -11.23
N ALA A 23 4.11 8.43 -10.73
CA ALA A 23 5.53 8.32 -11.06
C ALA A 23 5.78 8.10 -12.56
N LYS A 24 4.99 7.23 -13.21
CA LYS A 24 5.13 6.94 -14.65
C LYS A 24 4.72 8.12 -15.53
N GLY A 25 3.69 8.87 -15.12
CA GLY A 25 3.12 9.98 -15.88
C GLY A 25 3.89 11.30 -15.76
N TYR A 26 4.87 11.39 -14.86
CA TYR A 26 5.58 12.64 -14.60
C TYR A 26 6.67 12.95 -15.63
N ASP A 27 6.46 14.01 -16.41
CA ASP A 27 7.39 14.52 -17.45
C ASP A 27 8.05 15.86 -17.03
N GLY A 28 8.43 15.99 -15.76
CA GLY A 28 9.11 17.20 -15.28
C GLY A 28 10.41 17.47 -16.03
N ARG A 29 10.49 18.67 -16.63
CA ARG A 29 11.63 19.10 -17.47
C ARG A 29 12.81 19.61 -16.65
N ASP A 30 12.56 20.11 -15.44
CA ASP A 30 13.61 20.51 -14.50
C ASP A 30 14.17 19.27 -13.78
N PRO A 31 15.48 18.99 -13.89
CA PRO A 31 16.09 17.82 -13.24
C PRO A 31 15.99 17.83 -11.71
N ALA A 32 16.06 19.00 -11.07
CA ALA A 32 15.96 19.13 -9.62
C ALA A 32 14.54 18.89 -9.13
N GLU A 33 13.55 19.48 -9.81
CA GLU A 33 12.13 19.22 -9.50
C GLU A 33 11.78 17.75 -9.73
N ARG A 34 12.28 17.16 -10.82
CA ARG A 34 12.10 15.74 -11.13
C ARG A 34 12.68 14.84 -10.06
N TYR A 35 13.89 15.14 -9.58
CA TYR A 35 14.50 14.39 -8.49
C TYR A 35 13.66 14.46 -7.20
N LEU A 36 13.25 15.67 -6.80
CA LEU A 36 12.43 15.87 -5.60
C LEU A 36 11.08 15.17 -5.69
N PHE A 37 10.44 15.23 -6.86
CA PHE A 37 9.19 14.52 -7.13
C PHE A 37 9.36 13.00 -6.95
N PHE A 38 10.33 12.38 -7.63
CA PHE A 38 10.54 10.93 -7.52
C PHE A 38 10.95 10.49 -6.11
N MET A 39 11.74 11.29 -5.41
CA MET A 39 12.04 11.06 -4.00
C MET A 39 10.77 11.01 -3.14
N GLY A 40 9.88 11.99 -3.28
CA GLY A 40 8.62 12.05 -2.54
C GLY A 40 7.68 10.90 -2.88
N VAL A 41 7.48 10.63 -4.17
CA VAL A 41 6.61 9.54 -4.62
C VAL A 41 7.15 8.16 -4.18
N ASN A 42 8.46 7.94 -4.25
CA ASN A 42 9.05 6.69 -3.77
C ASN A 42 8.85 6.49 -2.26
N GLN A 43 8.93 7.54 -1.45
CA GLN A 43 8.62 7.45 -0.01
C GLN A 43 7.16 7.06 0.24
N LEU A 44 6.23 7.59 -0.56
CA LEU A 44 4.82 7.23 -0.47
C LEU A 44 4.56 5.78 -0.90
N ILE A 45 5.20 5.32 -1.97
CA ILE A 45 5.16 3.94 -2.46
C ILE A 45 5.68 2.99 -1.38
N ASP A 46 6.86 3.27 -0.81
CA ASP A 46 7.49 2.41 0.21
C ASP A 46 6.62 2.31 1.46
N GLY A 47 6.11 3.44 1.96
CA GLY A 47 5.22 3.47 3.12
C GLY A 47 3.93 2.69 2.89
N THR A 48 3.31 2.87 1.72
CA THR A 48 2.06 2.17 1.36
C THR A 48 2.30 0.67 1.15
N SER A 49 3.45 0.27 0.58
CA SER A 49 3.83 -1.13 0.44
C SER A 49 3.97 -1.85 1.79
N GLN A 50 4.61 -1.19 2.77
CA GLN A 50 4.72 -1.71 4.13
C GLN A 50 3.34 -1.84 4.80
N GLU A 51 2.45 -0.86 4.59
CA GLU A 51 1.08 -0.90 5.08
C GLU A 51 0.31 -2.09 4.49
N ILE A 52 0.39 -2.32 3.18
CA ILE A 52 -0.20 -3.49 2.50
C ILE A 52 0.31 -4.78 3.13
N CYS A 53 1.63 -4.92 3.30
CA CYS A 53 2.23 -6.12 3.90
C CYS A 53 1.70 -6.37 5.32
N ARG A 54 1.58 -5.31 6.12
CA ARG A 54 1.01 -5.40 7.49
C ARG A 54 -0.44 -5.86 7.45
N LEU A 55 -1.29 -5.25 6.62
CA LEU A 55 -2.70 -5.59 6.51
C LEU A 55 -2.92 -7.02 5.99
N GLU A 56 -2.12 -7.47 5.03
CA GLU A 56 -2.15 -8.86 4.55
C GLU A 56 -1.76 -9.86 5.64
N ASN A 57 -0.78 -9.51 6.48
CA ASN A 57 -0.41 -10.32 7.64
C ASN A 57 -1.51 -10.34 8.71
N GLU A 58 -2.19 -9.22 8.96
CA GLU A 58 -3.33 -9.15 9.87
C GLU A 58 -4.52 -9.98 9.39
N LEU A 59 -4.81 -9.99 8.08
CA LEU A 59 -5.83 -10.87 7.49
C LEU A 59 -5.51 -12.35 7.69
N LYS A 60 -4.27 -12.75 7.41
CA LYS A 60 -3.81 -14.14 7.63
C LYS A 60 -3.98 -14.56 9.09
N GLN A 61 -3.68 -13.66 10.04
CA GLN A 61 -3.87 -13.93 11.46
C GLN A 61 -5.35 -14.06 11.84
N CYS A 62 -6.23 -13.21 11.30
CA CYS A 62 -7.67 -13.33 11.50
C CYS A 62 -8.21 -14.68 11.01
N ASP A 63 -7.69 -15.17 9.88
CA ASP A 63 -8.09 -16.46 9.31
C ASP A 63 -7.63 -17.64 10.16
N ASN A 64 -6.41 -17.58 10.70
CA ASN A 64 -5.87 -18.61 11.59
C ASN A 64 -6.58 -18.65 12.95
N THR A 65 -6.98 -17.51 13.51
CA THR A 65 -7.73 -17.47 14.79
C THR A 65 -9.16 -18.01 14.70
N ASN A 66 -9.76 -18.05 13.50
CA ASN A 66 -11.10 -18.60 13.30
C ASN A 66 -11.09 -20.13 13.04
N SER A 67 -9.94 -20.73 12.67
CA SER A 67 -9.83 -22.18 12.42
C SER A 67 -9.56 -23.04 13.67
N THR A 68 -9.20 -22.45 14.82
CA THR A 68 -8.81 -23.20 16.03
C THR A 68 -9.95 -23.44 17.03
N ASN A 69 -11.19 -23.05 16.71
CA ASN A 69 -12.39 -23.27 17.54
C ASN A 69 -13.37 -24.28 16.93
N THR A 70 -12.88 -25.49 16.58
CA THR A 70 -13.75 -26.63 16.26
C THR A 70 -13.56 -27.70 17.34
N PRO A 71 -14.60 -28.01 18.15
CA PRO A 71 -14.56 -29.06 19.17
C PRO A 71 -14.32 -30.46 18.60
#